data_AF-A0A0F8XXT6-F1
#
_entry.id   AF-A0A0F8XXT6-F1
#
_cell.length_a   1.000
_cell.length_b   1.000
_cell.length_c   1.000
_cell.angle_alpha   90.00
_cell.angle_beta   90.00
_cell.angle_gamma   90.00
#
_symmetry.space_group_name_H-M   'P 1'
#
loop_
_entity.id
_entity.type
_entity.pdbx_description
1 polymer ?
#
loop_
_entity_poly.entity_id
_entity_poly.type
_entity_poly.pdbx_seq_one_letter_code
_entity_poly.pdbx_strand_id
1 'polypeptide(L)'
;MGEYQGHRSWNAWNVALWIDNDEPLYRFAMDCLQAPTARGSKPTLALATSRFMCNIWATKTPDGATYNRTCVREALAGYKEDN
;
A
#
# COMPACT_ATOMS: atom_id res chain seq x y z
N MET A 1 16.25 15.64 -6.17
CA MET A 1 16.15 14.85 -4.92
C MET A 1 16.08 13.40 -5.36
N GLY A 2 17.09 12.60 -5.02
CA GLY A 2 17.29 11.28 -5.61
C GLY A 2 16.13 10.34 -5.27
N GLU A 3 15.53 9.77 -6.30
CA GLU A 3 14.64 8.63 -6.17
C GLU A 3 15.42 7.50 -5.47
N TYR A 4 14.88 7.00 -4.36
CA TYR A 4 15.42 5.82 -3.70
C TYR A 4 14.84 4.59 -4.40
N GLN A 5 15.63 3.98 -5.28
CA GLN A 5 15.26 2.76 -6.00
C GLN A 5 13.94 2.87 -6.78
N GLY A 6 13.70 4.01 -7.46
CA GLY A 6 12.46 4.25 -8.21
C GLY A 6 11.28 4.75 -7.36
N HIS A 7 11.47 4.94 -6.05
CA HIS A 7 10.48 5.56 -5.18
C HIS A 7 10.92 6.96 -4.74
N ARG A 8 9.96 7.82 -4.41
CA ARG A 8 10.21 9.22 -4.01
C ARG A 8 11.10 9.41 -2.78
N SER A 9 11.24 8.39 -1.92
CA SER A 9 12.00 8.46 -0.67
C SER A 9 12.25 7.06 -0.11
N TRP A 10 13.25 6.94 0.78
CA TRP A 10 13.51 5.73 1.54
C TRP A 10 12.25 5.18 2.23
N ASN A 11 11.40 6.06 2.77
CA ASN A 11 10.15 5.64 3.43
C ASN A 11 9.15 5.01 2.44
N ALA A 12 9.05 5.56 1.22
CA ALA A 12 8.14 5.02 0.20
C ALA A 12 8.62 3.65 -0.29
N TRP A 13 9.93 3.51 -0.55
CA TRP A 13 10.54 2.24 -0.92
C TRP A 13 10.36 1.19 0.18
N ASN A 14 10.65 1.53 1.44
CA ASN A 14 10.60 0.59 2.54
C ASN A 14 9.16 0.11 2.84
N VAL A 15 8.16 1.00 2.71
CA VAL A 15 6.75 0.62 2.79
C VAL A 15 6.37 -0.36 1.66
N ALA A 16 6.77 -0.08 0.42
CA ALA A 16 6.49 -0.98 -0.70
C ALA A 16 7.16 -2.34 -0.51
N LEU A 17 8.43 -2.35 -0.09
CA LEU A 17 9.20 -3.56 0.21
C LEU A 17 8.52 -4.46 1.25
N TRP A 18 8.02 -3.87 2.35
CA TRP A 18 7.35 -4.65 3.40
C TRP A 18 5.97 -5.14 2.98
N ILE A 19 5.23 -4.34 2.21
CA ILE A 19 3.95 -4.79 1.64
C ILE A 19 4.17 -5.98 0.70
N ASP A 20 5.28 -6.03 -0.02
CA ASP A 20 5.61 -7.12 -0.94
C ASP A 20 6.14 -8.37 -0.24
N ASN A 21 7.07 -8.20 0.71
CA ASN A 21 7.75 -9.32 1.38
C ASN A 21 6.92 -9.99 2.48
N ASP A 22 6.05 -9.25 3.18
CA ASP A 22 5.25 -9.79 4.27
C ASP A 22 3.93 -10.34 3.72
N GLU A 23 3.82 -11.66 3.61
CA GLU A 23 2.63 -12.32 3.03
C GLU A 23 1.29 -11.86 3.66
N PRO A 24 1.16 -11.73 5.00
CA PRO A 24 -0.04 -11.17 5.61
C PRO A 24 -0.36 -9.76 5.10
N LEU A 25 0.65 -8.89 5.02
CA LEU A 25 0.49 -7.50 4.57
C LEU A 25 0.17 -7.42 3.08
N TYR A 26 0.81 -8.24 2.25
CA TYR A 26 0.53 -8.37 0.82
C TYR A 26 -0.93 -8.77 0.59
N ARG A 27 -1.39 -9.84 1.25
CA ARG A 27 -2.77 -10.32 1.14
C ARG A 27 -3.77 -9.25 1.59
N PHE A 28 -3.45 -8.52 2.66
CA PHE A 28 -4.28 -7.41 3.14
C PHE A 28 -4.31 -6.24 2.14
N ALA A 29 -3.19 -5.91 1.49
CA ALA A 29 -3.14 -4.91 0.42
C ALA A 29 -3.97 -5.33 -0.79
N MET A 30 -3.91 -6.60 -1.20
CA MET A 30 -4.71 -7.15 -2.29
C MET A 30 -6.20 -7.17 -1.96
N ASP A 31 -6.57 -7.56 -0.74
CA ASP A 31 -7.96 -7.48 -0.27
C ASP A 31 -8.47 -6.05 -0.35
N CYS A 32 -7.70 -5.05 0.08
CA CYS A 32 -8.07 -3.65 -0.05
C CYS A 32 -8.33 -3.21 -1.51
N LEU A 33 -7.56 -3.75 -2.47
CA LEU A 33 -7.65 -3.46 -3.91
C LEU A 33 -8.75 -4.25 -4.63
N GLN A 34 -9.12 -5.42 -4.14
CA GLN A 34 -10.09 -6.30 -4.79
C GLN A 34 -11.47 -6.27 -4.10
N ALA A 35 -11.53 -5.87 -2.83
CA ALA A 35 -12.76 -5.87 -2.05
C ALA A 35 -13.84 -5.02 -2.74
N PRO A 36 -15.00 -5.63 -3.07
CA PRO A 36 -16.04 -4.94 -3.81
C PRO A 36 -16.55 -3.72 -3.04
N THR A 37 -16.99 -2.73 -3.79
CA THR A 37 -17.74 -1.61 -3.21
C THR A 37 -19.19 -2.04 -2.95
N ALA A 38 -19.94 -1.27 -2.15
CA ALA A 38 -21.37 -1.50 -1.93
C ALA A 38 -22.21 -1.53 -3.23
N ARG A 39 -21.64 -1.06 -4.35
CA ARG A 39 -22.25 -1.08 -5.69
C ARG A 39 -21.68 -2.17 -6.61
N GLY A 40 -20.88 -3.10 -6.10
CA GLY A 40 -20.29 -4.21 -6.87
C GLY A 40 -19.16 -3.82 -7.83
N SER A 41 -18.74 -2.55 -7.87
CA SER A 41 -17.62 -2.09 -8.70
C SER A 41 -16.27 -2.33 -8.01
N LYS A 42 -15.19 -2.49 -8.80
CA LYS A 42 -13.80 -2.51 -8.31
C LYS A 42 -13.48 -1.21 -7.54
N PRO A 43 -12.78 -1.27 -6.40
CA PRO A 43 -12.48 -0.08 -5.62
C PRO A 43 -11.48 0.84 -6.32
N THR A 44 -11.58 2.13 -6.05
CA THR A 44 -10.57 3.10 -6.50
C THR A 44 -9.32 2.99 -5.64
N LEU A 45 -8.18 3.43 -6.17
CA LEU A 45 -6.92 3.43 -5.42
C LEU A 45 -7.04 4.23 -4.10
N ALA A 46 -7.78 5.34 -4.12
CA ALA A 46 -8.05 6.15 -2.92
C ALA A 46 -8.86 5.39 -1.88
N LEU A 47 -9.86 4.60 -2.29
CA LEU A 47 -10.64 3.76 -1.39
C LEU A 47 -9.80 2.62 -0.81
N ALA A 48 -9.03 1.93 -1.64
CA ALA A 48 -8.11 0.87 -1.21
C ALA A 48 -7.09 1.41 -0.19
N THR A 49 -6.48 2.56 -0.48
CA THR A 49 -5.55 3.23 0.45
C THR A 49 -6.24 3.58 1.77
N SER A 50 -7.49 4.07 1.71
CA SER A 50 -8.23 4.43 2.93
C SER A 50 -8.57 3.19 3.77
N ARG A 51 -8.98 2.09 3.14
CA ARG A 51 -9.23 0.81 3.81
C ARG A 51 -7.97 0.26 4.47
N PHE A 52 -6.85 0.31 3.76
CA PHE A 52 -5.55 -0.12 4.28
C PHE A 52 -5.18 0.69 5.52
N MET A 53 -5.22 2.02 5.42
CA MET A 53 -4.88 2.91 6.55
C MET A 53 -5.80 2.76 7.76
N CYS A 54 -7.08 2.39 7.55
CA CYS A 54 -8.03 2.21 8.65
C CYS A 54 -7.93 0.84 9.33
N ASN A 55 -7.46 -0.19 8.64
CA ASN A 55 -7.47 -1.57 9.15
C ASN A 55 -6.07 -2.17 9.34
N ILE A 56 -5.00 -1.44 9.02
CA ILE A 56 -3.64 -1.89 9.29
C ILE A 56 -3.39 -1.99 10.81
N TRP A 57 -2.76 -3.08 11.21
CA TRP A 57 -2.44 -3.36 12.63
C TRP A 57 -1.14 -2.70 13.12
N ALA A 58 -0.38 -2.06 12.22
CA ALA A 58 0.89 -1.43 12.50
C ALA A 58 0.96 0.00 11.94
N THR A 59 1.62 0.90 12.66
CA THR A 59 1.84 2.29 12.23
C THR A 59 3.16 2.48 11.50
N LYS A 60 4.11 1.58 11.71
CA LYS A 60 5.44 1.60 11.11
C LYS A 60 5.87 0.20 10.64
N THR A 61 6.73 0.15 9.64
CA THR A 61 7.48 -1.06 9.29
C THR A 61 8.45 -1.41 10.42
N PRO A 62 8.90 -2.68 10.51
CA PRO A 62 9.94 -3.09 11.45
C PRO A 62 11.24 -2.27 11.33
N ASP A 63 11.57 -1.78 10.12
CA ASP A 63 12.71 -0.89 9.88
C ASP A 63 12.47 0.58 10.30
N GLY A 64 11.26 0.91 10.77
CA GLY A 64 10.91 2.24 11.27
C GLY A 64 10.30 3.19 10.24
N ALA A 65 10.07 2.76 9.00
CA ALA A 65 9.35 3.55 8.00
C ALA A 65 7.88 3.70 8.41
N THR A 66 7.30 4.88 8.25
CA THR A 66 5.92 5.15 8.65
C THR A 66 4.95 4.83 7.52
N TYR A 67 3.92 4.04 7.81
CA TYR A 67 2.79 3.86 6.91
C TYR A 67 2.00 5.16 6.86
N ASN A 68 2.24 5.95 5.82
CA ASN A 68 1.47 7.15 5.53
C ASN A 68 0.66 6.94 4.25
N ARG A 69 -0.44 7.70 4.15
CA ARG A 69 -1.38 7.60 3.02
C ARG A 69 -0.68 7.71 1.67
N THR A 70 0.36 8.52 1.55
CA THR A 70 1.04 8.74 0.28
C THR A 70 1.91 7.56 -0.13
N CYS A 71 2.74 7.03 0.78
CA CYS A 71 3.58 5.86 0.53
C CYS A 71 2.75 4.60 0.28
N VAL A 72 1.68 4.39 1.06
CA VAL A 72 0.76 3.25 0.84
C VAL A 72 0.07 3.38 -0.51
N ARG A 73 -0.41 4.57 -0.88
CA ARG A 73 -1.05 4.78 -2.18
C ARG A 73 -0.10 4.50 -3.34
N GLU A 74 1.16 4.91 -3.23
CA GLU A 74 2.19 4.65 -4.24
C GLU A 74 2.49 3.15 -4.36
N ALA A 75 2.63 2.44 -3.24
CA ALA A 75 2.80 0.99 -3.24
C ALA A 75 1.61 0.27 -3.89
N LEU A 76 0.38 0.63 -3.49
CA LEU A 76 -0.85 0.06 -4.06
C LEU A 76 -1.06 0.42 -5.55
N ALA A 77 -0.52 1.55 -6.01
CA ALA A 77 -0.60 1.96 -7.41
C ALA A 77 0.16 0.97 -8.30
N GLY A 78 1.37 0.57 -7.88
CA GLY A 78 2.19 -0.40 -8.61
C GLY A 78 1.46 -1.71 -8.88
N TYR A 79 0.71 -2.22 -7.91
CA TYR A 79 -0.08 -3.47 -8.08
C TYR A 79 -1.33 -3.30 -8.94
N LYS A 80 -1.90 -2.10 -9.01
CA LYS A 80 -3.09 -1.84 -9.84
C LYS A 80 -2.73 -1.70 -11.32
N GLU A 81 -1.53 -1.24 -11.63
CA GLU A 81 -1.06 -1.08 -13.02
C GLU A 81 -0.67 -2.41 -13.68
N ASP A 82 -0.39 -3.45 -12.87
CA ASP A 82 -0.02 -4.79 -13.33
C ASP A 82 -1.21 -5.74 -13.61
N ASN A 83 -2.46 -5.32 -13.32
CA ASN A 83 -3.67 -6.16 -13.39
C ASN A 83 -4.78 -5.59 -14.29
#